data_AF-A0A2V8F5H9-F1
#
_entry.id   AF-A0A2V8F5H9-F1
#
_cell.length_a   1.000
_cell.length_b   1.000
_cell.length_c   1.000
_cell.angle_alpha   90.00
_cell.angle_beta   90.00
_cell.angle_gamma   90.00
#
_symmetry.space_group_name_H-M   'P 1'
#
loop_
_entity.id
_entity.type
_entity.pdbx_description
1 polymer ?
#
loop_
_entity_poly.entity_id
_entity_poly.type
_entity_poly.pdbx_seq_one_letter_code
_entity_poly.pdbx_strand_id
1 'polypeptide(L)'
;PLGELIRDNVFFDTCVYHQAGIDLLARVVPVDNILFGSEMVGAVRGIDPETGHYFDDTKRYIDALTSIDAAAKRSIFEGNARKVYPRIAGALA
;
A
#
# COMPACT_ATOMS: atom_id res chain seq x y z
N PRO A 1 -11.88 5.36 17.59
CA PRO A 1 -11.81 4.55 16.34
C PRO A 1 -10.35 4.49 15.83
N LEU A 2 -9.95 3.49 15.03
CA LEU A 2 -8.55 3.36 14.56
C LEU A 2 -8.04 4.65 13.88
N GLY A 3 -8.85 5.26 13.01
CA GLY A 3 -8.52 6.54 12.35
C GLY A 3 -8.22 7.69 13.33
N GLU A 4 -8.89 7.74 14.47
CA GLU A 4 -8.64 8.77 15.50
C GLU A 4 -7.35 8.53 16.30
N LEU A 5 -6.85 7.29 16.33
CA LEU A 5 -5.61 6.94 17.03
C LEU A 5 -4.39 7.26 16.17
N ILE A 6 -4.46 6.98 14.87
CA ILE A 6 -3.35 7.18 13.93
C ILE A 6 -3.31 8.60 13.34
N ARG A 7 -4.49 9.19 13.07
CA ARG A 7 -4.70 10.51 12.46
C ARG A 7 -3.69 10.77 11.32
N ASP A 8 -2.97 11.88 11.39
CA ASP A 8 -2.03 12.34 10.37
C ASP A 8 -0.57 11.93 10.63
N ASN A 9 -0.31 11.07 11.62
CA ASN A 9 1.06 10.86 12.13
C ASN A 9 1.57 9.44 11.97
N VAL A 10 0.69 8.45 11.82
CA VAL A 10 1.07 7.04 11.67
C VAL A 10 0.55 6.50 10.35
N PHE A 11 1.43 5.83 9.62
CA PHE A 11 1.17 5.32 8.28
C PHE A 11 1.64 3.87 8.16
N PHE A 12 1.01 3.13 7.26
CA PHE A 12 1.30 1.72 6.99
C PHE A 12 1.70 1.57 5.54
N ASP A 13 2.67 0.70 5.27
CA ASP A 13 3.00 0.31 3.90
C ASP A 13 2.08 -0.82 3.40
N THR A 14 2.25 -1.22 2.15
CA THR A 14 1.55 -2.36 1.55
C THR A 14 2.40 -3.62 1.47
N CYS A 15 3.41 -3.80 2.34
CA CYS A 15 4.28 -4.98 2.39
C CYS A 15 3.56 -6.19 3.04
N VAL A 16 2.39 -6.52 2.50
CA VAL A 16 1.51 -7.61 2.92
C VAL A 16 1.34 -8.57 1.74
N TYR A 17 1.90 -9.78 1.87
CA TYR A 17 2.19 -10.66 0.74
C TYR A 17 1.06 -11.61 0.34
N HIS A 18 -0.20 -11.17 0.43
CA HIS A 18 -1.35 -11.89 -0.13
C HIS A 18 -2.59 -10.99 -0.20
N GLN A 19 -3.50 -11.30 -1.13
CA GLN A 19 -4.68 -10.48 -1.41
C GLN A 19 -5.55 -10.24 -0.17
N ALA A 20 -5.86 -11.30 0.60
CA ALA A 20 -6.73 -11.18 1.76
C ALA A 20 -6.20 -10.21 2.84
N GLY A 21 -4.87 -10.07 2.95
CA GLY A 21 -4.25 -9.14 3.89
C GLY A 21 -4.37 -7.70 3.40
N ILE A 22 -4.14 -7.46 2.11
CA ILE A 22 -4.36 -6.15 1.48
C ILE A 22 -5.84 -5.75 1.51
N ASP A 23 -6.76 -6.69 1.31
CA ASP A 23 -8.21 -6.46 1.44
C ASP A 23 -8.61 -6.03 2.85
N LEU A 24 -7.97 -6.60 3.88
CA LEU A 24 -8.18 -6.20 5.26
C LEU A 24 -7.61 -4.80 5.52
N LEU A 25 -6.37 -4.55 5.08
CA LEU A 25 -5.71 -3.26 5.22
C LEU A 25 -6.59 -2.13 4.65
N ALA A 26 -7.02 -2.26 3.39
CA ALA A 26 -7.86 -1.28 2.70
C ALA A 26 -9.26 -1.10 3.31
N ARG A 27 -9.73 -2.08 4.09
CA ARG A 27 -11.06 -2.03 4.75
C ARG A 27 -11.03 -1.27 6.07
N VAL A 28 -9.94 -1.39 6.83
CA VAL A 28 -9.90 -0.91 8.22
C VAL A 28 -9.01 0.32 8.39
N VAL A 29 -8.00 0.50 7.54
CA VAL A 29 -7.10 1.65 7.57
C VAL A 29 -7.61 2.70 6.57
N PRO A 30 -7.75 3.98 6.97
CA PRO A 30 -8.07 5.04 6.03
C PRO A 30 -7.05 5.09 4.89
N VAL A 31 -7.52 5.32 3.66
CA VAL A 31 -6.67 5.36 2.46
C VAL A 31 -5.50 6.33 2.62
N ASP A 32 -5.71 7.47 3.26
CA ASP A 32 -4.68 8.51 3.49
C ASP A 32 -3.52 8.03 4.37
N ASN A 33 -3.70 6.93 5.11
CA ASN A 33 -2.69 6.32 5.98
C ASN A 33 -1.95 5.16 5.33
N ILE A 34 -2.21 4.83 4.05
CA ILE A 34 -1.61 3.70 3.34
C ILE A 34 -0.62 4.20 2.28
N LEU A 35 0.60 3.69 2.28
CA LEU A 35 1.62 3.99 1.28
C LEU A 35 2.01 2.71 0.53
N PHE A 36 2.14 2.79 -0.79
CA PHE A 36 2.63 1.66 -1.55
C PHE A 36 4.07 1.29 -1.15
N GLY A 37 4.29 -0.01 -0.95
CA GLY A 37 5.59 -0.63 -0.69
C GLY A 37 5.53 -2.13 -1.01
N SER A 38 6.65 -2.67 -1.48
CA SER A 38 6.78 -4.10 -1.78
C SER A 38 7.93 -4.80 -1.08
N GLU A 39 8.95 -4.06 -0.64
CA GLU A 39 10.21 -4.61 -0.11
C GLU A 39 10.84 -5.67 -1.04
N MET A 40 10.73 -5.48 -2.36
CA MET A 40 11.17 -6.48 -3.34
C MET A 40 12.63 -6.90 -3.15
N VAL A 41 12.92 -8.20 -3.39
CA VAL A 41 14.25 -8.79 -3.17
C VAL A 41 14.68 -8.77 -1.69
N GLY A 42 13.70 -8.63 -0.78
CA GLY A 42 13.87 -8.69 0.67
C GLY A 42 13.75 -10.11 1.21
N ALA A 43 12.90 -10.26 2.23
CA ALA A 43 12.73 -11.48 3.03
C ALA A 43 12.09 -12.65 2.25
N VAL A 44 11.08 -12.36 1.42
CA VAL A 44 10.35 -13.37 0.65
C VAL A 44 10.54 -13.12 -0.83
N ARG A 45 11.26 -14.01 -1.50
CA ARG A 45 11.59 -13.90 -2.94
C ARG A 45 10.93 -14.99 -3.79
N GLY A 46 10.08 -15.80 -3.16
CA GLY A 46 9.45 -16.95 -3.78
C GLY A 46 8.26 -16.57 -4.66
N ILE A 47 7.96 -17.45 -5.62
CA ILE A 47 6.68 -17.45 -6.32
C ILE A 47 5.68 -18.18 -5.44
N ASP A 48 4.52 -17.56 -5.23
CA ASP A 48 3.36 -18.17 -4.61
C ASP A 48 2.80 -19.26 -5.54
N PRO A 49 2.78 -20.54 -5.11
CA PRO A 49 2.31 -21.64 -5.94
C PRO A 49 0.80 -21.57 -6.24
N GLU A 50 0.00 -20.86 -5.44
CA GLU A 50 -1.44 -20.74 -5.66
C GLU A 50 -1.78 -19.75 -6.78
N THR A 51 -0.96 -18.70 -6.92
CA THR A 51 -1.22 -17.60 -7.86
C THR A 51 -0.27 -17.57 -9.05
N GLY A 52 0.89 -18.23 -8.96
CA GLY A 52 1.93 -18.18 -9.99
C GLY A 52 2.67 -16.85 -10.08
N HIS A 53 2.52 -15.99 -9.06
CA HIS A 53 3.14 -14.67 -8.98
C HIS A 53 4.08 -14.57 -7.78
N TYR A 54 5.00 -13.61 -7.80
CA TYR A 54 5.85 -13.36 -6.63
C TYR A 54 5.00 -12.86 -5.46
N PHE A 55 5.31 -13.35 -4.25
CA PHE A 55 4.70 -12.88 -3.01
C PHE A 55 4.90 -11.37 -2.79
N ASP A 56 6.08 -10.86 -3.16
CA ASP A 56 6.47 -9.45 -3.02
C ASP A 56 6.06 -8.58 -4.23
N ASP A 57 5.29 -9.10 -5.20
CA ASP A 57 4.66 -8.29 -6.25
C ASP A 57 3.38 -7.62 -5.74
N THR A 58 3.52 -6.79 -4.70
CA THR A 58 2.40 -6.20 -3.95
C THR A 58 1.54 -5.25 -4.78
N LYS A 59 2.05 -4.74 -5.90
CA LYS A 59 1.28 -3.89 -6.83
C LYS A 59 0.04 -4.63 -7.32
N ARG A 60 0.16 -5.93 -7.58
CA ARG A 60 -0.96 -6.76 -8.04
C ARG A 60 -2.14 -6.73 -7.08
N TYR A 61 -1.87 -6.75 -5.78
CA TYR A 61 -2.91 -6.76 -4.77
C TYR A 61 -3.66 -5.42 -4.71
N ILE A 62 -2.95 -4.30 -4.87
CA ILE A 62 -3.55 -2.96 -4.93
C ILE A 62 -4.36 -2.77 -6.21
N ASP A 63 -3.84 -3.24 -7.35
CA ASP A 63 -4.56 -3.20 -8.63
C ASP A 63 -5.87 -4.00 -8.57
N ALA A 64 -5.88 -5.14 -7.87
CA ALA A 64 -7.04 -6.02 -7.72
C ALA A 64 -8.11 -5.51 -6.73
N LEU A 65 -7.82 -4.50 -5.90
CA LEU A 65 -8.80 -3.94 -4.97
C LEU A 65 -10.01 -3.38 -5.72
N THR A 66 -11.21 -3.87 -5.41
CA THR A 66 -12.48 -3.37 -5.95
C THR A 66 -13.25 -2.50 -4.94
N SER A 67 -12.79 -2.45 -3.69
CA SER A 67 -13.39 -1.68 -2.60
C SER A 67 -13.05 -0.19 -2.62
N ILE A 68 -12.08 0.23 -3.45
CA ILE A 68 -11.61 1.61 -3.59
C ILE A 68 -11.53 2.01 -5.06
N ASP A 69 -11.67 3.30 -5.33
CA ASP A 69 -11.64 3.83 -6.69
C ASP A 69 -10.21 4.08 -7.21
N ALA A 70 -10.11 4.51 -8.47
CA ALA A 70 -8.83 4.81 -9.11
C ALA A 70 -8.08 5.99 -8.46
N ALA A 71 -8.81 6.95 -7.86
CA ALA A 71 -8.20 8.09 -7.19
C ALA A 71 -7.54 7.66 -5.88
N ALA A 72 -8.22 6.82 -5.10
CA ALA A 72 -7.69 6.20 -3.89
C ALA A 72 -6.45 5.33 -4.18
N LYS A 73 -6.49 4.51 -5.24
CA LYS A 73 -5.30 3.76 -5.69
C LYS A 73 -4.14 4.70 -6.03
N ARG A 74 -4.41 5.80 -6.74
CA ARG A 74 -3.38 6.81 -7.04
C ARG A 74 -2.82 7.47 -5.78
N SER A 75 -3.64 7.72 -4.77
CA SER A 75 -3.17 8.21 -3.47
C SER A 75 -2.22 7.22 -2.80
N ILE A 76 -2.55 5.93 -2.79
CA ILE A 76 -1.68 4.86 -2.26
C ILE A 76 -0.35 4.79 -3.03
N PHE A 77 -0.39 4.86 -4.36
CA PHE A 77 0.81 4.75 -5.20
C PHE A 77 1.74 5.98 -5.14
N GLU A 78 1.20 7.18 -4.96
CA GLU A 78 2.01 8.42 -5.05
C GLU A 78 1.56 9.52 -4.09
N GLY A 79 0.26 9.82 -4.06
CA GLY A 79 -0.26 11.02 -3.37
C GLY A 79 0.12 11.07 -1.89
N ASN A 80 -0.07 9.96 -1.17
CA ASN A 80 0.22 9.84 0.26
C ASN A 80 1.72 9.93 0.52
N ALA A 81 2.54 9.26 -0.30
CA ALA A 81 3.99 9.31 -0.19
C ALA A 81 4.52 10.75 -0.38
N ARG A 82 3.98 11.51 -1.34
CA ARG A 82 4.36 12.92 -1.51
C ARG A 82 4.00 13.79 -0.29
N LYS A 83 2.87 13.54 0.37
CA LYS A 83 2.48 14.23 1.62
C LYS A 83 3.44 13.88 2.76
N VAL A 84 3.79 12.61 2.92
CA VAL A 84 4.64 12.10 4.00
C VAL A 84 6.12 12.46 3.81
N TYR A 85 6.60 12.48 2.57
CA TYR A 85 7.99 12.77 2.22
C TYR A 85 8.13 14.11 1.46
N PRO A 86 7.99 15.27 2.14
CA PRO A 86 7.94 16.57 1.48
C PRO A 86 9.21 16.93 0.70
N ARG A 87 10.37 16.39 1.09
CA ARG A 87 11.63 16.60 0.36
C ARG A 87 11.63 15.91 -1.01
N ILE A 88 11.02 14.72 -1.09
CA ILE A 88 10.83 14.01 -2.36
C ILE A 88 9.82 14.76 -3.22
N ALA A 89 8.70 15.18 -2.62
CA ALA A 89 7.68 15.95 -3.33
C ALA A 89 8.23 17.24 -3.95
N GLY A 90 9.07 17.98 -3.21
CA GLY A 90 9.71 19.21 -3.71
C GLY A 90 10.75 18.96 -4.80
N ALA A 91 11.38 17.79 -4.86
CA ALA A 91 12.35 17.44 -5.91
C ALA A 91 11.70 16.98 -7.23
N LEU A 92 10.42 16.60 -7.19
CA LEU A 92 9.63 16.14 -8.35
C LEU A 92 8.71 17.25 -8.92
N ALA A 93 8.85 18.48 -8.43
CA ALA A 93 8.05 19.65 -8.81
C ALA A 93 8.65 20.40 -10.01
#